data_AF-A0A4Q3I2V8-F1
#
_entry.id   AF-A0A4Q3I2V8-F1
#
_cell.length_a   1.000
_cell.length_b   1.000
_cell.length_c   1.000
_cell.angle_alpha   90.00
_cell.angle_beta   90.00
_cell.angle_gamma   90.00
#
_symmetry.space_group_name_H-M   'P 1'
#
loop_
_entity.id
_entity.type
_entity.pdbx_description
1 polymer ?
#
loop_
_entity_poly.entity_id
_entity_poly.type
_entity_poly.pdbx_seq_one_letter_code
_entity_poly.pdbx_strand_id
1 'polypeptide(L)' 'MAAAALAALFACTTTSNASDLVFTLKNRTSGTLERFYTSPVGVDDWEEDVFGKDVLEPGESIEITIADGRRVCKYDLRF' A
#
# COMPACT_ATOMS: atom_id res chain seq x y z
N MET A 1 46.22 -22.57 -27.37
CA MET A 1 46.25 -21.40 -26.46
C MET A 1 44.81 -21.03 -26.17
N ALA A 2 44.32 -21.40 -24.99
CA ALA A 2 42.96 -21.11 -24.55
C ALA A 2 42.95 -19.75 -23.86
N ALA A 3 42.26 -18.78 -24.45
CA ALA A 3 41.99 -17.50 -23.81
C ALA A 3 40.53 -17.50 -23.34
N ALA A 4 40.36 -17.69 -22.03
CA ALA A 4 39.06 -17.66 -21.37
C ALA A 4 38.56 -16.21 -21.33
N ALA A 5 37.46 -15.92 -22.03
CA ALA A 5 36.74 -14.66 -21.92
C ALA A 5 35.69 -14.78 -20.81
N LEU A 6 36.04 -14.38 -19.59
CA LEU A 6 35.09 -14.29 -18.48
C LEU A 6 34.46 -12.88 -18.50
N ALA A 7 33.35 -12.74 -19.24
CA ALA A 7 32.57 -11.51 -19.26
C ALA A 7 31.85 -11.33 -17.90
N ALA A 8 32.32 -10.38 -17.09
CA ALA A 8 31.66 -9.99 -15.86
C ALA A 8 30.36 -9.22 -16.18
N LEU A 9 29.23 -9.92 -16.09
CA LEU A 9 27.89 -9.29 -16.10
C LEU A 9 27.69 -8.58 -14.76
N PHE A 10 28.00 -7.28 -14.72
CA PHE A 10 27.55 -6.40 -13.64
C PHE A 10 26.03 -6.28 -13.71
N ALA A 11 25.33 -7.08 -12.91
CA ALA A 11 23.89 -6.93 -12.71
C ALA A 11 23.65 -5.59 -11.99
N CYS A 12 22.98 -4.65 -12.67
CA CYS A 12 22.51 -3.42 -12.06
C CYS A 12 21.35 -3.79 -11.12
N THR A 13 21.62 -3.95 -9.83
CA THR A 13 20.58 -4.13 -8.82
C THR A 13 19.91 -2.78 -8.59
N THR A 14 18.77 -2.55 -9.23
CA THR A 14 17.94 -1.39 -8.90
C THR A 14 17.39 -1.58 -7.50
N THR A 15 17.71 -0.65 -6.59
CA THR A 15 17.09 -0.61 -5.27
C THR A 15 15.62 -0.25 -5.46
N SER A 16 14.76 -1.23 -5.22
CA SER A 16 13.33 -0.97 -5.12
C SER A 16 13.05 -0.17 -3.86
N ASN A 17 12.74 1.11 -4.00
CA ASN A 17 12.19 1.90 -2.91
C ASN A 17 10.66 1.76 -2.99
N ALA A 18 10.06 1.01 -2.07
CA ALA A 18 8.63 1.10 -1.85
C ALA A 18 8.37 2.44 -1.15
N SER A 19 7.55 3.30 -1.75
CA SER A 19 7.15 4.56 -1.12
C SER A 19 5.84 4.32 -0.38
N ASP A 20 5.78 4.81 0.86
CA ASP A 20 4.55 4.80 1.65
C ASP A 20 3.49 5.65 0.96
N LEU A 21 2.25 5.16 0.92
CA LEU A 21 1.12 5.95 0.44
C LEU A 21 0.45 6.61 1.65
N VAL A 22 0.54 7.94 1.72
CA VAL A 22 -0.04 8.73 2.81
C VAL A 22 -1.16 9.60 2.26
N PHE A 23 -2.35 9.52 2.84
CA PHE A 23 -3.49 10.35 2.46
C PHE A 23 -4.44 10.60 3.63
N THR A 24 -5.22 11.68 3.55
CA THR A 24 -6.27 11.96 4.53
C THR A 24 -7.62 11.44 4.05
N LEU A 25 -8.26 10.58 4.84
CA LEU A 25 -9.63 10.15 4.64
C LEU A 25 -10.56 11.06 5.45
N LYS A 26 -11.58 11.64 4.80
CA LYS A 26 -12.61 12.44 5.46
C LYS A 26 -13.99 11.81 5.28
N ASN A 27 -14.66 11.47 6.37
CA ASN A 27 -16.03 10.98 6.32
C ASN A 27 -17.00 12.15 6.06
N ARG A 28 -17.49 12.28 4.82
CA ARG A 28 -18.51 13.28 4.46
C ARG A 28 -19.93 12.70 4.40
N THR A 29 -20.11 11.47 4.87
CA THR A 29 -21.43 10.83 4.95
C THR A 29 -22.12 11.23 6.25
N SER A 30 -23.37 10.82 6.42
CA SER A 30 -24.13 11.02 7.66
C SER A 30 -23.96 9.87 8.67
N GLY A 31 -23.26 8.80 8.31
CA GLY A 31 -23.08 7.61 9.14
C GLY A 31 -21.62 7.42 9.55
N THR A 32 -21.40 6.70 10.64
CA THR A 32 -20.07 6.32 11.11
C THR A 32 -19.45 5.29 10.17
N LEU A 33 -18.20 5.49 9.75
CA LEU A 33 -17.43 4.45 9.05
C LEU A 33 -16.79 3.55 10.10
N GLU A 34 -17.35 2.36 10.28
CA GLU A 34 -16.90 1.45 11.32
C GLU A 34 -15.61 0.71 10.97
N ARG A 35 -15.35 0.48 9.67
CA ARG A 35 -14.21 -0.31 9.19
C ARG A 35 -13.70 0.24 7.87
N PHE A 36 -12.41 0.12 7.64
CA PHE A 36 -11.78 0.57 6.41
C PHE A 36 -10.71 -0.40 5.96
N TYR A 37 -10.78 -0.84 4.70
CA TYR A 37 -9.89 -1.84 4.14
C TYR A 37 -9.19 -1.33 2.89
N THR A 38 -7.96 -1.79 2.70
CA THR A 38 -7.16 -1.56 1.49
C THR A 38 -6.66 -2.91 0.97
N SER A 39 -6.55 -3.05 -0.35
CA SER A 39 -5.96 -4.24 -0.98
C SER A 39 -5.31 -3.86 -2.31
N PRO A 40 -4.17 -4.44 -2.72
CA PRO A 40 -3.64 -4.25 -4.06
C PRO A 40 -4.66 -4.64 -5.13
N VAL A 41 -4.69 -3.90 -6.23
CA VAL A 41 -5.60 -4.21 -7.35
C VAL A 41 -5.40 -5.66 -7.85
N GLY A 42 -6.51 -6.37 -8.03
CA GLY A 42 -6.51 -7.76 -8.48
C GLY A 42 -6.26 -8.81 -7.39
N VAL A 43 -6.24 -8.41 -6.11
CA VAL A 43 -6.29 -9.31 -4.96
C VAL A 43 -7.69 -9.27 -4.36
N ASP A 44 -8.41 -10.38 -4.45
CA ASP A 44 -9.81 -10.47 -4.00
C ASP A 44 -9.95 -10.65 -2.48
N ASP A 45 -8.91 -11.15 -1.83
CA ASP A 45 -8.85 -11.31 -0.38
C ASP A 45 -8.47 -9.99 0.28
N TRP A 46 -9.35 -9.50 1.15
CA TRP A 46 -9.13 -8.26 1.90
C TRP A 46 -8.33 -8.53 3.16
N GLU A 47 -7.38 -7.64 3.44
CA GLU A 47 -6.53 -7.69 4.64
C GLU A 47 -7.28 -7.16 5.87
N GLU A 48 -6.55 -6.87 6.95
CA GLU A 48 -7.12 -6.37 8.19
C GLU A 48 -7.76 -4.98 8.06
N ASP A 49 -8.66 -4.67 8.99
CA ASP A 49 -9.23 -3.33 9.12
C ASP A 49 -8.15 -2.33 9.56
N VAL A 50 -7.98 -1.28 8.76
CA VAL A 50 -7.02 -0.20 8.97
C VAL A 50 -7.36 0.64 10.20
N PHE A 51 -8.65 0.74 10.57
CA PHE A 51 -9.06 1.47 11.78
C PHE A 51 -8.81 0.66 13.07
N GLY A 52 -8.65 -0.66 12.98
CA GLY A 52 -8.39 -1.53 14.13
C GLY A 52 -9.54 -1.55 15.14
N LYS A 53 -9.44 -0.75 16.21
CA LYS A 53 -10.48 -0.62 17.24
C LYS A 53 -11.22 0.72 17.19
N ASP A 54 -10.75 1.64 16.36
CA ASP A 54 -11.32 2.95 16.19
C ASP A 54 -12.37 2.94 15.08
N VAL A 55 -13.12 4.05 14.97
CA VAL A 55 -14.09 4.30 13.90
C VAL A 55 -13.93 5.75 13.44
N LEU A 56 -14.48 6.09 12.27
CA LEU A 56 -14.44 7.46 11.75
C LEU A 56 -15.85 8.07 11.71
N GLU A 57 -16.13 8.98 12.64
CA GLU A 57 -17.45 9.61 12.78
C GLU A 57 -17.77 10.58 11.64
N PRO A 58 -19.05 10.92 11.41
CA PRO A 58 -19.44 11.92 10.41
C PRO A 58 -18.70 13.26 10.58
N GLY A 59 -18.07 13.72 9.51
CA GLY A 59 -17.34 14.99 9.46
C GLY A 59 -15.87 14.90 9.87
N GLU A 60 -15.44 13.81 10.50
CA GLU A 60 -14.07 13.62 10.97
C GLU A 60 -13.10 13.29 9.84
N SER A 61 -11.80 13.39 10.15
CA SER A 61 -10.72 13.08 9.22
C SER A 61 -9.58 12.37 9.93
N ILE A 62 -8.97 11.41 9.25
CA ILE A 62 -7.82 10.64 9.74
C ILE A 62 -6.76 10.53 8.64
N GLU A 63 -5.49 10.54 9.03
CA GLU A 63 -4.39 10.23 8.13
C GLU A 63 -4.20 8.72 8.04
N ILE A 64 -4.23 8.20 6.82
CA ILE A 64 -3.97 6.81 6.49
C ILE A 64 -2.57 6.72 5.92
N THR A 65 -1.81 5.73 6.38
CA THR A 65 -0.51 5.37 5.83
C THR A 65 -0.52 3.90 5.42
N ILE A 66 -0.29 3.63 4.13
CA ILE A 66 -0.05 2.29 3.60
C ILE A 66 1.46 2.13 3.42
N ALA A 67 2.10 1.46 4.38
CA ALA A 67 3.54 1.21 4.44
C ALA A 67 3.83 -0.30 4.49
N ASP A 68 3.19 -1.06 3.59
CA ASP A 68 3.25 -2.53 3.57
C ASP A 68 4.50 -3.11 2.89
N GLY A 69 5.43 -2.24 2.47
CA GLY A 69 6.66 -2.60 1.79
C GLY A 69 6.46 -3.15 0.36
N ARG A 70 5.24 -3.10 -0.17
CA ARG A 70 4.95 -3.59 -1.53
C ARG A 70 5.32 -2.54 -2.57
N ARG A 71 5.58 -3.02 -3.78
CA ARG A 71 5.94 -2.19 -4.95
C ARG A 71 4.72 -1.80 -5.79
N VAL A 72 3.51 -2.02 -5.29
CA VAL A 72 2.27 -1.76 -6.01
C VAL A 72 1.82 -0.33 -5.72
N CYS A 73 1.45 0.41 -6.76
CA CYS A 73 1.01 1.80 -6.63
C CYS A 73 -0.51 1.96 -6.68
N LYS A 74 -1.24 0.86 -6.86
CA LYS A 74 -2.69 0.86 -7.04
C LYS A 74 -3.33 -0.05 -6.02
N TYR A 75 -4.30 0.50 -5.30
CA TYR A 75 -5.07 -0.18 -4.27
C TYR A 75 -6.55 0.05 -4.51
N ASP A 76 -7.33 -0.98 -4.22
CA ASP A 76 -8.76 -0.90 -4.05
C ASP A 76 -9.08 -0.55 -2.59
N LEU A 77 -10.15 0.22 -2.39
CA LEU A 77 -10.58 0.74 -1.10
C LEU A 77 -11.99 0.26 -0.80
N ARG A 78 -12.25 -0.11 0.46
CA ARG A 78 -13.58 -0.56 0.90
C ARG A 78 -13.92 0.00 2.29
N PHE A 79 -15.18 0.39 2.45
CA PHE A 79 -15.78 1.03 3.62
C PHE A 79 -17.14 0.40 3.90
#